data_AF-A0A958AAB4-F1
#
_entry.id   AF-A0A958AAB4-F1
#
_cell.length_a   1.000
_cell.length_b   1.000
_cell.length_c   1.000
_cell.angle_alpha   90.00
_cell.angle_beta   90.00
_cell.angle_gamma   90.00
#
_symmetry.space_group_name_H-M   'P 1'
#
loop_
_entity.id
_entity.type
_entity.pdbx_description
1 polymer ?
#
loop_
_entity_poly.entity_id
_entity_poly.type
_entity_poly.pdbx_seq_one_letter_code
_entity_poly.pdbx_strand_id
1 'polypeptide(L)'
;MIIFSVIGVLFVNYAAGDGTVSPASAAQAVTYPIVDTGQSACYDNQNAITCPAAGQTFYGQDAQFDGNQPDYTLSGDGLTVYDNVTGLTWTQSPDWDDDGDINVDDKFTFSEVQAYPATLNAMSYGGYSDWRLPTMKELYSLMDFRGTDASGPNPTNLTPFIDTTVFDFGYGDESAGERIIDAQFWSSNVYLGTVFGNQTCAFGLNLADGRIKCYPSNSSGPQSKLNYVYFVRGNTAYGSNNFSDNGDGAVTDNATGLMWSQDDSGAGLNWAEALAWVDQKNAETYLGYNDWRLPNAKEMQSILDYNRAPDATNSAAIDPVFNITPITNEAGQVDYPCFWTGTTHADYTGHGSTGVYISFGRAMGYMNNTWMDVHGAGAQRSDPKSGDPADYPTGHGPQGDAIRIYNYVRLVRDAETTASTPTATPTLTATPINGALNDPVYLPLILGGSSSTPSATPTAIPTTTPTATPTTTPTTDNGYNLFAPIGSTNTYLIDETGATVYTWTSSYRPGLSVYLLAGGNLLRTGNVGASTFNTGGAGGIVQEITPDNTVTWEYEYSNSLVRQHHDIEPLPNGNVLLIAWELKTEAEAIAAGRNPSLISDEDALWPDHLIEVNPTTDAIVWEW
;
A
#
# COMPACT_ATOMS: atom_id res chain seq x y z
N MET A 1 52.07 41.08 -11.52
CA MET A 1 51.73 40.80 -10.11
C MET A 1 50.28 41.21 -9.91
N ILE A 2 49.44 40.29 -9.43
CA ILE A 2 48.00 40.42 -9.17
C ILE A 2 47.12 40.47 -10.44
N ILE A 3 46.36 39.40 -10.67
CA ILE A 3 45.30 39.33 -11.68
C ILE A 3 43.99 39.70 -10.97
N PHE A 4 43.42 40.85 -11.35
CA PHE A 4 42.00 41.16 -11.22
C PHE A 4 41.38 41.05 -12.60
N SER A 5 40.19 40.47 -12.73
CA SER A 5 39.23 40.87 -13.77
C SER A 5 37.81 40.48 -13.35
N VAL A 6 36.99 41.52 -13.22
CA VAL A 6 35.56 41.51 -12.92
C VAL A 6 34.83 41.92 -14.21
N ILE A 7 33.91 41.04 -14.63
CA ILE A 7 32.55 41.25 -15.16
C ILE A 7 32.32 42.26 -16.31
N GLY A 8 31.63 41.80 -17.37
CA GLY A 8 30.87 42.67 -18.29
C GLY A 8 30.43 42.10 -19.66
N VAL A 9 29.47 41.15 -19.65
CA VAL A 9 28.32 40.93 -20.57
C VAL A 9 28.40 41.30 -22.07
N LEU A 10 28.11 40.34 -22.97
CA LEU A 10 27.12 40.52 -24.06
C LEU A 10 26.58 39.19 -24.63
N PHE A 11 25.33 39.26 -25.07
CA PHE A 11 24.33 38.22 -25.34
C PHE A 11 24.54 37.36 -26.59
N VAL A 12 24.06 36.11 -26.54
CA VAL A 12 23.61 35.35 -27.71
C VAL A 12 22.19 34.84 -27.43
N ASN A 13 21.25 35.28 -28.26
CA ASN A 13 19.89 34.73 -28.33
C ASN A 13 19.92 33.39 -29.06
N TYR A 14 19.31 32.36 -28.48
CA TYR A 14 18.76 31.23 -29.24
C TYR A 14 17.26 31.14 -28.97
N ALA A 15 16.52 30.86 -30.03
CA ALA A 15 15.07 30.90 -30.11
C ALA A 15 14.39 29.91 -29.14
N ALA A 16 13.18 30.28 -28.71
CA ALA A 16 12.27 29.44 -27.97
C ALA A 16 12.00 28.12 -28.73
N GLY A 17 12.51 27.02 -28.19
CA GLY A 17 11.88 25.72 -28.28
C GLY A 17 11.16 25.50 -26.96
N ASP A 18 9.84 25.40 -27.03
CA ASP A 18 9.02 24.72 -26.04
C ASP A 18 9.69 23.36 -25.73
N GLY A 19 10.24 23.28 -24.53
CA GLY A 19 10.89 22.09 -23.99
C GLY A 19 10.54 22.00 -22.53
N THR A 20 9.26 21.75 -22.24
CA THR A 20 8.85 21.18 -20.97
C THR A 20 9.60 19.87 -20.78
N VAL A 21 10.75 19.89 -20.12
CA VAL A 21 11.32 18.68 -19.55
C VAL A 21 10.50 18.45 -18.28
N SER A 22 9.49 17.58 -18.40
CA SER A 22 8.73 17.09 -17.25
C SER A 22 9.73 16.60 -16.20
N PRO A 23 9.54 16.92 -14.91
CA PRO A 23 10.28 16.25 -13.85
C PRO A 23 10.06 14.74 -14.01
N ALA A 24 11.13 13.96 -13.89
CA ALA A 24 11.01 12.51 -13.70
C ALA A 24 10.00 12.29 -12.57
N SER A 25 8.97 11.47 -12.84
CA SER A 25 7.87 11.26 -11.92
C SER A 25 8.42 10.75 -10.60
N ALA A 26 8.13 11.48 -9.52
CA ALA A 26 8.07 10.85 -8.22
C ALA A 26 7.14 9.64 -8.35
N ALA A 27 7.54 8.47 -7.85
CA ALA A 27 6.62 7.36 -7.68
C ALA A 27 5.40 7.91 -6.94
N GLN A 28 4.23 7.79 -7.56
CA GLN A 28 3.01 8.34 -7.01
C GLN A 28 2.71 7.59 -5.71
N ALA A 29 2.59 8.31 -4.58
CA ALA A 29 2.08 7.72 -3.36
C ALA A 29 0.68 7.16 -3.65
N VAL A 30 0.52 5.85 -3.49
CA VAL A 30 -0.73 5.13 -3.73
C VAL A 30 -1.77 5.52 -2.67
N THR A 31 -3.04 5.64 -3.06
CA THR A 31 -4.12 6.05 -2.12
C THR A 31 -4.71 4.86 -1.35
N TYR A 32 -4.44 3.65 -1.81
CA TYR A 32 -4.91 2.39 -1.27
C TYR A 32 -3.74 1.39 -1.11
N PRO A 33 -2.73 1.69 -0.29
CA PRO A 33 -1.65 0.75 0.01
C PRO A 33 -2.20 -0.46 0.77
N ILE A 34 -2.19 -1.63 0.13
CA ILE A 34 -2.75 -2.83 0.73
C ILE A 34 -1.82 -3.31 1.85
N VAL A 35 -2.34 -3.40 3.07
CA VAL A 35 -1.64 -4.01 4.20
C VAL A 35 -1.41 -5.49 3.91
N ASP A 36 -0.23 -6.00 4.25
CA ASP A 36 0.12 -7.40 4.13
C ASP A 36 -0.74 -8.28 5.06
N THR A 37 -0.83 -9.58 4.77
CA THR A 37 -1.58 -10.51 5.62
C THR A 37 -0.82 -10.86 6.91
N GLY A 38 0.48 -10.64 6.95
CA GLY A 38 1.39 -11.04 8.03
C GLY A 38 1.72 -12.52 8.02
N GLN A 39 1.18 -13.32 7.09
CA GLN A 39 1.40 -14.77 7.06
C GLN A 39 2.84 -15.07 6.67
N SER A 40 3.63 -15.61 7.60
CA SER A 40 5.05 -15.92 7.39
C SER A 40 5.36 -17.40 7.22
N ALA A 41 4.36 -18.28 7.34
CA ALA A 41 4.52 -19.73 7.21
C ALA A 41 3.99 -20.23 5.87
N CYS A 42 4.72 -21.17 5.27
CA CYS A 42 4.25 -21.91 4.10
C CYS A 42 3.62 -23.23 4.52
N TYR A 43 2.71 -23.75 3.68
CA TYR A 43 1.94 -24.96 3.96
C TYR A 43 1.89 -25.87 2.73
N ASP A 44 1.81 -27.17 2.96
CA ASP A 44 1.30 -28.11 1.96
C ASP A 44 -0.24 -28.15 2.02
N ASN A 45 -0.85 -29.25 1.55
CA ASN A 45 -2.29 -29.45 1.61
C ASN A 45 -2.86 -29.58 3.03
N GLN A 46 -2.04 -29.72 4.06
CA GLN A 46 -2.45 -30.02 5.43
C GLN A 46 -1.60 -29.32 6.50
N ASN A 47 -0.28 -29.29 6.35
CA ASN A 47 0.66 -28.96 7.41
C ASN A 47 1.55 -27.77 7.02
N ALA A 48 2.05 -27.07 8.04
CA ALA A 48 3.14 -26.12 7.84
C ALA A 48 4.41 -26.85 7.35
N ILE A 49 5.10 -26.22 6.40
CA ILE A 49 6.33 -26.71 5.78
C ILE A 49 7.37 -25.59 5.75
N THR A 50 8.64 -25.95 5.56
CA THR A 50 9.63 -24.94 5.14
C THR A 50 9.22 -24.38 3.78
N CYS A 51 9.28 -23.06 3.63
CA CYS A 51 8.90 -22.43 2.37
C CYS A 51 9.70 -23.01 1.19
N PRO A 52 9.01 -23.58 0.19
CA PRO A 52 9.65 -24.22 -0.94
C PRO A 52 10.39 -23.21 -1.81
N ALA A 53 11.49 -23.62 -2.44
CA ALA A 53 12.22 -22.78 -3.39
C ALA A 53 11.50 -22.72 -4.75
N ALA A 54 11.80 -21.71 -5.57
CA ALA A 54 11.25 -21.57 -6.92
C ALA A 54 11.36 -22.88 -7.73
N GLY A 55 10.26 -23.28 -8.37
CA GLY A 55 10.15 -24.53 -9.13
C GLY A 55 9.90 -25.80 -8.30
N GLN A 56 9.79 -25.70 -6.98
CA GLN A 56 9.30 -26.79 -6.12
C GLN A 56 7.79 -26.73 -5.96
N THR A 57 7.16 -27.87 -5.67
CA THR A 57 5.72 -27.93 -5.38
C THR A 57 5.38 -27.03 -4.20
N PHE A 58 4.24 -26.33 -4.30
CA PHE A 58 3.77 -25.34 -3.34
C PHE A 58 4.60 -24.05 -3.25
N TYR A 59 5.50 -23.76 -4.21
CA TYR A 59 6.10 -22.42 -4.33
C TYR A 59 5.05 -21.37 -4.74
N GLY A 60 5.27 -20.12 -4.32
CA GLY A 60 4.43 -18.98 -4.68
C GLY A 60 3.26 -18.73 -3.72
N GLN A 61 3.42 -19.11 -2.45
CA GLN A 61 2.44 -18.81 -1.39
C GLN A 61 2.59 -17.37 -0.87
N ASP A 62 1.59 -16.91 -0.12
CA ASP A 62 1.55 -15.60 0.55
C ASP A 62 2.86 -15.27 1.29
N ALA A 63 3.31 -16.18 2.15
CA ALA A 63 4.54 -16.05 2.94
C ALA A 63 5.85 -15.90 2.16
N GLN A 64 5.81 -15.93 0.83
CA GLN A 64 6.97 -15.82 -0.04
C GLN A 64 7.03 -14.49 -0.81
N PHE A 65 6.06 -13.61 -0.58
CA PHE A 65 5.99 -12.27 -1.17
C PHE A 65 5.80 -11.25 -0.05
N ASP A 66 6.68 -10.26 0.01
CA ASP A 66 6.58 -9.19 0.99
C ASP A 66 5.56 -8.13 0.51
N GLY A 67 4.63 -7.75 1.38
CA GLY A 67 3.78 -6.58 1.23
C GLY A 67 4.05 -5.50 2.28
N ASN A 68 3.15 -4.51 2.37
CA ASN A 68 3.21 -3.48 3.41
C ASN A 68 2.88 -4.09 4.78
N GLN A 69 3.89 -4.51 5.52
CA GLN A 69 3.69 -5.16 6.83
C GLN A 69 2.81 -4.30 7.76
N PRO A 70 1.88 -4.89 8.53
CA PRO A 70 1.07 -4.14 9.48
C PRO A 70 1.95 -3.29 10.40
N ASP A 71 1.67 -1.99 10.46
CA ASP A 71 2.43 -1.03 11.26
C ASP A 71 1.46 -0.05 11.91
N TYR A 72 1.50 0.00 13.24
CA TYR A 72 0.51 0.68 14.06
C TYR A 72 1.19 1.54 15.13
N THR A 73 0.63 2.72 15.35
CA THR A 73 1.01 3.63 16.43
C THR A 73 -0.17 3.83 17.38
N LEU A 74 -0.04 3.31 18.60
CA LEU A 74 -0.98 3.56 19.69
C LEU A 74 -0.84 5.01 20.20
N SER A 75 -1.95 5.72 20.36
CA SER A 75 -1.94 7.08 20.92
C SER A 75 -1.55 7.08 22.40
N GLY A 76 -0.95 8.17 22.87
CA GLY A 76 -0.47 8.27 24.26
C GLY A 76 -1.58 8.21 25.32
N ASP A 77 -2.84 8.44 24.94
CA ASP A 77 -4.02 8.28 25.78
C ASP A 77 -4.66 6.87 25.69
N GLY A 78 -4.16 6.01 24.80
CA GLY A 78 -4.65 4.65 24.58
C GLY A 78 -5.97 4.56 23.80
N LEU A 79 -6.57 5.68 23.37
CA LEU A 79 -7.91 5.67 22.77
C LEU A 79 -7.93 5.34 21.28
N THR A 80 -6.81 5.53 20.58
CA THR A 80 -6.74 5.40 19.12
C THR A 80 -5.50 4.69 18.64
N VAL A 81 -5.61 4.02 17.49
CA VAL A 81 -4.52 3.36 16.80
C VAL A 81 -4.38 3.96 15.40
N TYR A 82 -3.26 4.60 15.11
CA TYR A 82 -2.93 5.08 13.77
C TYR A 82 -2.29 3.95 12.97
N ASP A 83 -2.84 3.64 11.80
CA ASP A 83 -2.29 2.68 10.86
C ASP A 83 -1.36 3.43 9.90
N ASN A 84 -0.06 3.20 10.07
CA ASN A 84 1.02 3.87 9.34
C ASN A 84 1.05 3.51 7.85
N VAL A 85 0.45 2.36 7.48
CA VAL A 85 0.35 1.93 6.08
C VAL A 85 -0.82 2.62 5.41
N THR A 86 -2.01 2.54 6.01
CA THR A 86 -3.25 2.95 5.34
C THR A 86 -3.56 4.44 5.50
N GLY A 87 -2.95 5.10 6.49
CA GLY A 87 -3.30 6.46 6.90
C GLY A 87 -4.68 6.55 7.56
N LEU A 88 -5.24 5.43 8.00
CA LEU A 88 -6.46 5.36 8.80
C LEU A 88 -6.13 5.50 10.28
N THR A 89 -7.07 6.04 11.06
CA THR A 89 -6.99 6.00 12.52
C THR A 89 -8.21 5.27 13.04
N TRP A 90 -8.01 4.31 13.92
CA TRP A 90 -9.02 3.44 14.48
C TRP A 90 -9.25 3.75 15.95
N THR A 91 -10.46 3.52 16.44
CA THR A 91 -10.70 3.37 17.88
C THR A 91 -9.96 2.13 18.35
N GLN A 92 -9.33 2.21 19.53
CA GLN A 92 -8.43 1.16 19.98
C GLN A 92 -9.16 -0.07 20.53
N SER A 93 -10.29 0.15 21.21
CA SER A 93 -11.04 -0.91 21.89
C SER A 93 -12.48 -0.98 21.39
N PRO A 94 -13.09 -2.19 21.37
CA PRO A 94 -14.51 -2.38 21.22
C PRO A 94 -15.26 -2.43 22.57
N ASP A 95 -14.61 -2.13 23.71
CA ASP A 95 -15.27 -1.91 25.00
C ASP A 95 -16.00 -0.56 24.97
N TRP A 96 -17.33 -0.59 24.80
CA TRP A 96 -18.15 0.60 24.56
C TRP A 96 -18.98 1.03 25.77
N ASP A 97 -19.02 0.22 26.82
CA ASP A 97 -19.57 0.62 28.11
C ASP A 97 -18.51 1.01 29.17
N ASP A 98 -17.22 0.87 28.82
CA ASP A 98 -16.04 1.30 29.59
C ASP A 98 -15.96 0.60 30.97
N ASP A 99 -16.38 -0.67 31.02
CA ASP A 99 -16.34 -1.49 32.23
C ASP A 99 -15.07 -2.36 32.35
N GLY A 100 -14.29 -2.47 31.27
CA GLY A 100 -13.05 -3.21 31.16
C GLY A 100 -13.19 -4.65 30.68
N ASP A 101 -14.41 -5.14 30.45
CA ASP A 101 -14.71 -6.51 30.01
C ASP A 101 -15.37 -6.52 28.62
N ILE A 102 -14.62 -6.83 27.55
CA ILE A 102 -15.20 -6.93 26.19
C ILE A 102 -16.11 -8.16 26.06
N ASN A 103 -17.42 -7.94 26.04
CA ASN A 103 -18.43 -8.99 26.10
C ASN A 103 -19.71 -8.68 25.28
N VAL A 104 -20.81 -9.39 25.53
CA VAL A 104 -22.06 -9.22 24.77
C VAL A 104 -22.66 -7.81 24.92
N ASP A 105 -22.43 -7.12 26.04
CA ASP A 105 -22.99 -5.80 26.35
C ASP A 105 -22.36 -4.67 25.50
N ASP A 106 -21.19 -4.91 24.88
CA ASP A 106 -20.52 -3.99 23.95
C ASP A 106 -21.02 -4.05 22.50
N LYS A 107 -21.90 -5.01 22.21
CA LYS A 107 -22.30 -5.30 20.83
C LYS A 107 -23.48 -4.46 20.40
N PHE A 108 -23.46 -4.10 19.13
CA PHE A 108 -24.49 -3.28 18.51
C PHE A 108 -25.36 -4.10 17.55
N THR A 109 -26.65 -3.77 17.47
CA THR A 109 -27.40 -4.04 16.24
C THR A 109 -26.87 -3.17 15.11
N PHE A 110 -27.13 -3.57 13.87
CA PHE A 110 -26.68 -2.78 12.72
C PHE A 110 -27.27 -1.35 12.70
N SER A 111 -28.51 -1.16 13.15
CA SER A 111 -29.10 0.19 13.18
C SER A 111 -28.46 1.10 14.23
N GLU A 112 -28.06 0.54 15.37
CA GLU A 112 -27.42 1.30 16.46
C GLU A 112 -26.01 1.71 16.04
N VAL A 113 -25.25 0.78 15.45
CA VAL A 113 -23.87 1.06 15.02
C VAL A 113 -23.79 2.10 13.91
N GLN A 114 -24.82 2.19 13.05
CA GLN A 114 -24.91 3.25 12.03
C GLN A 114 -25.11 4.64 12.63
N ALA A 115 -25.76 4.74 13.81
CA ALA A 115 -26.01 6.01 14.48
C ALA A 115 -24.87 6.43 15.42
N TYR A 116 -24.12 5.46 15.95
CA TYR A 116 -23.12 5.68 16.99
C TYR A 116 -21.96 6.65 16.64
N PRO A 117 -21.49 6.78 15.38
CA PRO A 117 -20.47 7.78 15.04
C PRO A 117 -20.88 9.22 15.40
N ALA A 118 -22.17 9.55 15.37
CA ALA A 118 -22.65 10.86 15.81
C ALA A 118 -22.39 11.12 17.30
N THR A 119 -22.47 10.07 18.14
CA THR A 119 -22.13 10.12 19.57
C THR A 119 -20.64 10.38 19.75
N LEU A 120 -19.79 9.59 19.09
CA LEU A 120 -18.32 9.75 19.14
C LEU A 120 -17.87 11.14 18.70
N ASN A 121 -18.50 11.66 17.64
CA ASN A 121 -18.16 12.96 17.10
C ASN A 121 -18.62 14.10 18.00
N ALA A 122 -19.78 13.97 18.65
CA ALA A 122 -20.27 14.95 19.61
C ALA A 122 -19.41 15.02 20.88
N MET A 123 -18.82 13.91 21.30
CA MET A 123 -17.92 13.85 22.48
C MET A 123 -16.45 14.15 22.16
N SER A 124 -16.09 14.30 20.88
CA SER A 124 -14.70 14.44 20.44
C SER A 124 -13.81 13.28 20.93
N TYR A 125 -14.28 12.04 20.76
CA TYR A 125 -13.56 10.84 21.24
C TYR A 125 -12.14 10.79 20.66
N GLY A 126 -11.13 10.56 21.50
CA GLY A 126 -9.71 10.60 21.09
C GLY A 126 -9.24 11.97 20.57
N GLY A 127 -9.99 13.06 20.85
CA GLY A 127 -9.72 14.40 20.31
C GLY A 127 -10.29 14.65 18.91
N TYR A 128 -11.12 13.75 18.37
CA TYR A 128 -11.56 13.79 16.97
C TYR A 128 -13.08 13.77 16.81
N SER A 129 -13.59 14.36 15.72
CA SER A 129 -15.03 14.58 15.48
C SER A 129 -15.54 14.18 14.09
N ASP A 130 -14.83 13.29 13.41
CA ASP A 130 -15.08 12.78 12.06
C ASP A 130 -15.03 11.23 11.99
N TRP A 131 -15.27 10.56 13.11
CA TRP A 131 -15.44 9.11 13.17
C TRP A 131 -16.58 8.66 12.26
N ARG A 132 -16.38 7.50 11.62
CA ARG A 132 -17.35 6.79 10.80
C ARG A 132 -17.27 5.28 11.05
N LEU A 133 -18.32 4.57 10.66
CA LEU A 133 -18.30 3.12 10.56
C LEU A 133 -17.38 2.72 9.38
N PRO A 134 -16.48 1.73 9.54
CA PRO A 134 -15.56 1.35 8.48
C PRO A 134 -16.27 0.65 7.34
N THR A 135 -15.82 0.88 6.12
CA THR A 135 -16.11 -0.01 5.00
C THR A 135 -15.44 -1.37 5.22
N MET A 136 -15.84 -2.37 4.44
CA MET A 136 -15.29 -3.71 4.54
C MET A 136 -13.84 -3.77 4.06
N LYS A 137 -13.44 -2.94 3.10
CA LYS A 137 -12.04 -2.80 2.68
C LYS A 137 -11.17 -2.18 3.77
N GLU A 138 -11.67 -1.16 4.48
CA GLU A 138 -10.99 -0.60 5.64
C GLU A 138 -10.91 -1.63 6.78
N LEU A 139 -12.02 -2.24 7.20
CA LEU A 139 -12.02 -3.18 8.34
C LEU A 139 -11.16 -4.42 8.06
N TYR A 140 -11.11 -4.89 6.81
CA TYR A 140 -10.26 -6.02 6.42
C TYR A 140 -8.77 -5.68 6.37
N SER A 141 -8.38 -4.39 6.37
CA SER A 141 -6.96 -4.01 6.49
C SER A 141 -6.35 -4.46 7.82
N LEU A 142 -7.16 -4.52 8.88
CA LEU A 142 -6.76 -4.96 10.23
C LEU A 142 -6.56 -6.48 10.36
N MET A 143 -7.08 -7.26 9.41
CA MET A 143 -7.03 -8.72 9.47
C MET A 143 -5.59 -9.26 9.47
N ASP A 144 -5.20 -10.02 10.48
CA ASP A 144 -3.87 -10.60 10.61
C ASP A 144 -3.92 -12.13 10.49
N PHE A 145 -3.38 -12.68 9.40
CA PHE A 145 -3.38 -14.12 9.11
C PHE A 145 -2.30 -14.91 9.86
N ARG A 146 -1.61 -14.29 10.82
CA ARG A 146 -0.91 -15.00 11.91
C ARG A 146 -1.89 -15.54 12.96
N GLY A 147 -3.13 -15.04 12.98
CA GLY A 147 -4.23 -15.59 13.77
C GLY A 147 -4.60 -17.02 13.35
N THR A 148 -5.35 -17.72 14.21
CA THR A 148 -5.76 -19.11 14.00
C THR A 148 -7.26 -19.30 14.23
N ASP A 149 -7.90 -20.14 13.40
CA ASP A 149 -9.35 -20.37 13.46
C ASP A 149 -9.75 -21.12 14.73
N ALA A 150 -10.56 -20.46 15.55
CA ALA A 150 -11.11 -20.99 16.80
C ALA A 150 -12.34 -21.91 16.63
N SER A 151 -12.79 -22.21 15.41
CA SER A 151 -14.07 -22.93 15.15
C SER A 151 -14.09 -24.42 15.52
N GLY A 152 -12.99 -24.98 16.02
CA GLY A 152 -12.87 -26.41 16.35
C GLY A 152 -13.40 -26.80 17.73
N PRO A 153 -13.38 -28.10 18.07
CA PRO A 153 -13.87 -28.60 19.35
C PRO A 153 -12.89 -28.26 20.49
N ASN A 154 -13.34 -27.46 21.47
CA ASN A 154 -12.55 -27.02 22.63
C ASN A 154 -11.21 -26.36 22.24
N PRO A 155 -11.25 -25.23 21.55
CA PRO A 155 -10.04 -24.62 21.04
C PRO A 155 -9.19 -24.08 22.20
N THR A 156 -7.87 -24.14 22.04
CA THR A 156 -6.89 -23.69 23.05
C THR A 156 -5.78 -22.89 22.36
N ASN A 157 -5.04 -22.08 23.13
CA ASN A 157 -3.96 -21.23 22.60
C ASN A 157 -4.41 -20.33 21.44
N LEU A 158 -5.61 -19.77 21.57
CA LEU A 158 -6.22 -18.96 20.54
C LEU A 158 -5.41 -17.69 20.27
N THR A 159 -5.24 -17.38 19.00
CA THR A 159 -4.66 -16.12 18.53
C THR A 159 -5.67 -15.50 17.58
N PRO A 160 -6.28 -14.35 17.89
CA PRO A 160 -7.25 -13.73 17.02
C PRO A 160 -6.55 -13.19 15.77
N PHE A 161 -7.34 -12.94 14.72
CA PHE A 161 -6.84 -12.41 13.46
C PHE A 161 -6.68 -10.88 13.50
N ILE A 162 -6.12 -10.35 14.58
CA ILE A 162 -5.83 -8.92 14.78
C ILE A 162 -4.60 -8.76 15.69
N ASP A 163 -3.85 -7.68 15.54
CA ASP A 163 -2.72 -7.36 16.40
C ASP A 163 -3.17 -6.90 17.79
N THR A 164 -3.21 -7.86 18.72
CA THR A 164 -3.59 -7.63 20.13
C THR A 164 -2.55 -6.88 20.96
N THR A 165 -1.41 -6.50 20.39
CA THR A 165 -0.45 -5.64 21.08
C THR A 165 -0.86 -4.17 21.05
N VAL A 166 -1.74 -3.80 20.11
CA VAL A 166 -2.24 -2.42 19.93
C VAL A 166 -3.76 -2.34 19.96
N PHE A 167 -4.50 -3.36 19.55
CA PHE A 167 -5.97 -3.41 19.61
C PHE A 167 -6.47 -4.30 20.74
N ASP A 168 -7.45 -3.82 21.51
CA ASP A 168 -8.12 -4.67 22.48
C ASP A 168 -9.11 -5.60 21.78
N PHE A 169 -9.19 -6.86 22.18
CA PHE A 169 -10.05 -7.83 21.52
C PHE A 169 -10.72 -8.78 22.52
N GLY A 170 -12.03 -9.00 22.35
CA GLY A 170 -12.80 -10.00 23.07
C GLY A 170 -13.32 -11.11 22.15
N TYR A 171 -13.20 -12.35 22.61
CA TYR A 171 -13.92 -13.49 22.03
C TYR A 171 -15.42 -13.42 22.37
N GLY A 172 -16.23 -14.36 21.88
CA GLY A 172 -17.64 -14.44 22.28
C GLY A 172 -17.80 -14.78 23.77
N ASP A 173 -18.84 -14.20 24.40
CA ASP A 173 -19.14 -14.34 25.82
C ASP A 173 -19.88 -15.66 26.12
N GLU A 174 -19.11 -16.67 26.52
CA GLU A 174 -19.65 -17.98 26.90
C GLU A 174 -20.55 -17.91 28.15
N SER A 175 -20.39 -16.89 29.01
CA SER A 175 -21.23 -16.71 30.20
C SER A 175 -22.65 -16.26 29.82
N ALA A 176 -22.79 -15.52 28.72
CA ALA A 176 -24.05 -15.18 28.07
C ALA A 176 -24.56 -16.26 27.09
N GLY A 177 -23.83 -17.37 26.94
CA GLY A 177 -24.21 -18.49 26.08
C GLY A 177 -23.80 -18.34 24.62
N GLU A 178 -22.90 -17.40 24.31
CA GLU A 178 -22.28 -17.30 23.00
C GLU A 178 -21.22 -18.39 22.80
N ARG A 179 -20.87 -18.65 21.55
CA ARG A 179 -19.69 -19.45 21.21
C ARG A 179 -18.49 -18.52 21.20
N ILE A 180 -17.29 -19.06 21.45
CA ILE A 180 -16.04 -18.31 21.38
C ILE A 180 -15.84 -17.54 20.06
N ILE A 181 -16.36 -18.06 18.95
CA ILE A 181 -16.29 -17.43 17.62
C ILE A 181 -17.36 -16.36 17.36
N ASP A 182 -18.27 -16.09 18.29
CA ASP A 182 -19.29 -15.04 18.16
C ASP A 182 -18.71 -13.63 18.40
N ALA A 183 -17.56 -13.34 17.80
CA ALA A 183 -16.80 -12.09 17.88
C ALA A 183 -16.69 -11.40 16.51
N GLN A 184 -17.85 -11.14 15.92
CA GLN A 184 -17.96 -10.44 14.65
C GLN A 184 -17.89 -8.93 14.83
N PHE A 185 -17.43 -8.21 13.80
CA PHE A 185 -17.32 -6.76 13.74
C PHE A 185 -18.09 -6.21 12.55
N TRP A 186 -18.92 -5.19 12.77
CA TRP A 186 -19.71 -4.56 11.71
C TRP A 186 -18.86 -3.74 10.74
N SER A 187 -19.23 -3.78 9.46
CA SER A 187 -18.82 -2.80 8.45
C SER A 187 -20.02 -2.01 7.94
N SER A 188 -19.79 -0.92 7.21
CA SER A 188 -20.83 -0.11 6.58
C SER A 188 -21.43 -0.74 5.32
N ASN A 189 -20.85 -1.82 4.80
CA ASN A 189 -21.25 -2.40 3.52
C ASN A 189 -22.51 -3.27 3.69
N VAL A 190 -23.62 -2.81 3.12
CA VAL A 190 -24.86 -3.58 3.00
C VAL A 190 -24.80 -4.42 1.74
N TYR A 191 -25.15 -5.71 1.83
CA TYR A 191 -25.24 -6.55 0.64
C TYR A 191 -26.47 -6.20 -0.19
N LEU A 192 -26.29 -6.11 -1.51
CA LEU A 192 -27.36 -5.74 -2.42
C LEU A 192 -28.34 -6.88 -2.71
N GLY A 193 -27.92 -8.13 -2.50
CA GLY A 193 -28.76 -9.30 -2.61
C GLY A 193 -29.45 -9.65 -1.29
N THR A 194 -29.95 -10.87 -1.19
CA THR A 194 -30.51 -11.42 0.06
C THR A 194 -29.82 -12.72 0.42
N VAL A 195 -29.59 -12.92 1.71
CA VAL A 195 -29.14 -14.20 2.27
C VAL A 195 -30.31 -14.96 2.88
N PHE A 196 -30.14 -16.26 3.08
CA PHE A 196 -31.15 -17.11 3.71
C PHE A 196 -32.52 -17.05 2.99
N GLY A 197 -32.49 -16.82 1.68
CA GLY A 197 -33.64 -16.75 0.80
C GLY A 197 -34.32 -15.38 0.70
N ASN A 198 -34.36 -14.57 1.76
CA ASN A 198 -35.07 -13.28 1.73
C ASN A 198 -34.59 -12.22 2.74
N GLN A 199 -33.49 -12.46 3.46
CA GLN A 199 -33.01 -11.54 4.49
C GLN A 199 -32.02 -10.55 3.91
N THR A 200 -32.21 -9.26 4.20
CA THR A 200 -31.17 -8.26 3.96
C THR A 200 -30.08 -8.40 5.00
N CYS A 201 -28.84 -8.11 4.63
CA CYS A 201 -27.71 -8.30 5.51
C CYS A 201 -26.65 -7.21 5.30
N ALA A 202 -25.76 -7.06 6.27
CA ALA A 202 -24.57 -6.24 6.18
C ALA A 202 -23.33 -7.10 6.40
N PHE A 203 -22.24 -6.77 5.71
CA PHE A 203 -20.98 -7.49 5.85
C PHE A 203 -20.33 -7.18 7.20
N GLY A 204 -19.75 -8.21 7.79
CA GLY A 204 -18.91 -8.09 8.96
C GLY A 204 -17.70 -9.01 8.87
N LEU A 205 -16.66 -8.66 9.61
CA LEU A 205 -15.43 -9.43 9.75
C LEU A 205 -15.44 -10.15 11.10
N ASN A 206 -15.20 -11.45 11.11
CA ASN A 206 -15.01 -12.18 12.35
C ASN A 206 -13.53 -12.35 12.64
N LEU A 207 -13.02 -11.65 13.65
CA LEU A 207 -11.62 -11.68 14.03
C LEU A 207 -11.27 -12.88 14.93
N ALA A 208 -12.26 -13.68 15.37
CA ALA A 208 -12.02 -14.96 16.06
C ALA A 208 -11.91 -16.15 15.09
N ASP A 209 -12.68 -16.16 14.00
CA ASP A 209 -12.70 -17.26 13.02
C ASP A 209 -12.06 -16.90 11.66
N GLY A 210 -11.72 -15.63 11.48
CA GLY A 210 -10.94 -15.09 10.36
C GLY A 210 -11.68 -14.99 9.03
N ARG A 211 -12.95 -14.56 9.03
CA ARG A 211 -13.81 -14.62 7.82
C ARG A 211 -14.74 -13.43 7.67
N ILE A 212 -15.01 -13.05 6.41
CA ILE A 212 -16.04 -12.07 6.04
C ILE A 212 -17.33 -12.81 5.70
N LYS A 213 -18.44 -12.41 6.33
CA LYS A 213 -19.79 -12.90 6.02
C LYS A 213 -20.77 -11.75 5.99
N CYS A 214 -21.88 -11.92 5.28
CA CYS A 214 -23.03 -11.05 5.42
C CYS A 214 -23.97 -11.56 6.51
N TYR A 215 -24.27 -10.71 7.48
CA TYR A 215 -25.11 -11.03 8.63
C TYR A 215 -26.45 -10.30 8.56
N PRO A 216 -27.58 -10.96 8.88
CA PRO A 216 -28.90 -10.33 8.83
C PRO A 216 -28.94 -9.00 9.60
N SER A 217 -29.31 -7.93 8.90
CA SER A 217 -29.20 -6.54 9.40
C SER A 217 -30.53 -5.90 9.76
N ASN A 218 -31.65 -6.50 9.32
CA ASN A 218 -33.00 -5.99 9.50
C ASN A 218 -33.83 -6.75 10.54
N SER A 219 -33.23 -7.70 11.26
CA SER A 219 -33.95 -8.48 12.26
C SER A 219 -34.29 -7.55 13.43
N SER A 220 -35.58 -7.34 13.72
CA SER A 220 -36.07 -6.59 14.88
C SER A 220 -36.57 -7.55 15.96
N GLY A 221 -36.05 -7.46 17.18
CA GLY A 221 -36.46 -8.26 18.35
C GLY A 221 -35.32 -9.09 18.96
N PRO A 222 -35.61 -10.11 19.81
CA PRO A 222 -34.61 -10.97 20.46
C PRO A 222 -33.75 -11.84 19.52
N GLN A 223 -33.89 -11.65 18.20
CA GLN A 223 -33.18 -12.35 17.13
C GLN A 223 -32.32 -11.40 16.28
N SER A 224 -32.13 -10.14 16.72
CA SER A 224 -31.27 -9.17 16.04
C SER A 224 -29.83 -9.63 16.17
N LYS A 225 -29.07 -9.69 15.07
CA LYS A 225 -27.65 -10.01 15.15
C LYS A 225 -26.92 -8.84 15.82
N LEU A 226 -26.18 -9.15 16.87
CA LEU A 226 -25.29 -8.24 17.58
C LEU A 226 -23.84 -8.56 17.19
N ASN A 227 -23.07 -7.54 16.88
CA ASN A 227 -21.64 -7.62 16.58
C ASN A 227 -20.90 -6.45 17.27
N TYR A 228 -19.62 -6.63 17.54
CA TYR A 228 -18.69 -5.57 17.95
C TYR A 228 -18.45 -4.55 16.82
N VAL A 229 -17.70 -3.50 17.13
CA VAL A 229 -17.29 -2.49 16.15
C VAL A 229 -15.99 -1.81 16.56
N TYR A 230 -15.14 -1.53 15.57
CA TYR A 230 -14.17 -0.45 15.62
C TYR A 230 -14.66 0.68 14.72
N PHE A 231 -14.53 1.93 15.16
CA PHE A 231 -14.77 3.08 14.30
C PHE A 231 -13.45 3.58 13.72
N VAL A 232 -13.55 4.25 12.58
CA VAL A 232 -12.39 4.69 11.82
C VAL A 232 -12.54 6.14 11.39
N ARG A 233 -11.42 6.85 11.25
CA ARG A 233 -11.27 8.19 10.66
C ARG A 233 -10.06 8.21 9.69
N GLY A 234 -9.73 9.35 9.08
CA GLY A 234 -8.54 9.48 8.22
C GLY A 234 -8.79 9.16 6.74
N ASN A 235 -7.82 8.50 6.07
CA ASN A 235 -7.79 8.28 4.63
C ASN A 235 -9.14 7.82 4.02
N THR A 236 -9.88 8.72 3.39
CA THR A 236 -11.18 8.42 2.76
C THR A 236 -11.06 7.81 1.36
N ALA A 237 -9.86 7.77 0.80
CA ALA A 237 -9.60 7.15 -0.50
C ALA A 237 -9.25 5.66 -0.37
N TYR A 238 -8.91 5.19 0.84
CA TYR A 238 -8.63 3.77 1.09
C TYR A 238 -9.83 2.90 0.67
N GLY A 239 -9.58 1.82 -0.06
CA GLY A 239 -10.64 0.97 -0.60
C GLY A 239 -11.20 1.38 -1.96
N SER A 240 -10.87 2.58 -2.45
CA SER A 240 -11.28 3.05 -3.79
C SER A 240 -10.21 2.70 -4.83
N ASN A 241 -10.57 1.87 -5.80
CA ASN A 241 -9.66 1.48 -6.89
C ASN A 241 -9.60 2.56 -7.99
N ASN A 242 -8.51 2.55 -8.76
CA ASN A 242 -8.32 3.37 -9.96
C ASN A 242 -7.80 2.51 -11.12
N PHE A 243 -8.69 1.68 -11.67
CA PHE A 243 -8.38 0.73 -12.73
C PHE A 243 -8.13 1.40 -14.08
N SER A 244 -7.11 0.92 -14.79
CA SER A 244 -6.77 1.26 -16.17
C SER A 244 -6.56 -0.02 -16.95
N ASP A 245 -7.37 -0.22 -18.00
CA ASP A 245 -7.14 -1.29 -18.97
C ASP A 245 -5.92 -0.92 -19.82
N ASN A 246 -4.89 -1.76 -19.79
CA ASN A 246 -3.64 -1.51 -20.52
C ASN A 246 -3.79 -1.84 -22.02
N GLY A 247 -4.87 -2.50 -22.44
CA GLY A 247 -5.15 -2.89 -23.83
C GLY A 247 -4.35 -4.10 -24.32
N ASP A 248 -3.60 -4.76 -23.44
CA ASP A 248 -2.77 -5.94 -23.69
C ASP A 248 -3.26 -7.20 -22.96
N GLY A 249 -4.41 -7.12 -22.29
CA GLY A 249 -4.95 -8.18 -21.43
C GLY A 249 -4.55 -8.05 -19.95
N ALA A 250 -3.86 -6.97 -19.55
CA ALA A 250 -3.62 -6.60 -18.16
C ALA A 250 -4.42 -5.36 -17.75
N VAL A 251 -4.72 -5.26 -16.46
CA VAL A 251 -5.41 -4.12 -15.83
C VAL A 251 -4.54 -3.60 -14.69
N THR A 252 -4.18 -2.32 -14.74
CA THR A 252 -3.42 -1.67 -13.66
C THR A 252 -4.37 -0.97 -12.70
N ASP A 253 -4.24 -1.22 -11.40
CA ASP A 253 -4.88 -0.42 -10.37
C ASP A 253 -3.89 0.61 -9.81
N ASN A 254 -4.00 1.84 -10.28
CA ASN A 254 -3.10 2.92 -9.85
C ASN A 254 -3.32 3.32 -8.38
N ALA A 255 -4.45 2.93 -7.76
CA ALA A 255 -4.71 3.22 -6.36
C ALA A 255 -3.96 2.27 -5.42
N THR A 256 -3.66 1.05 -5.85
CA THR A 256 -2.94 0.03 -5.06
C THR A 256 -1.50 -0.18 -5.53
N GLY A 257 -1.18 0.24 -6.76
CA GLY A 257 0.12 -0.04 -7.39
C GLY A 257 0.23 -1.46 -7.92
N LEU A 258 -0.87 -2.19 -8.04
CA LEU A 258 -0.92 -3.56 -8.54
C LEU A 258 -1.36 -3.62 -10.00
N MET A 259 -0.88 -4.63 -10.71
CA MET A 259 -1.33 -4.97 -12.05
C MET A 259 -1.84 -6.42 -12.07
N TRP A 260 -2.94 -6.63 -12.77
CA TRP A 260 -3.74 -7.84 -12.73
C TRP A 260 -3.92 -8.41 -14.13
N SER A 261 -4.01 -9.73 -14.27
CA SER A 261 -4.55 -10.31 -15.49
C SER A 261 -6.02 -9.90 -15.66
N GLN A 262 -6.45 -9.53 -16.87
CA GLN A 262 -7.84 -9.16 -17.16
C GLN A 262 -8.75 -10.39 -17.21
N ASP A 263 -8.24 -11.52 -17.68
CA ASP A 263 -8.92 -12.82 -17.66
C ASP A 263 -8.54 -13.62 -16.39
N ASP A 264 -9.45 -14.52 -16.00
CA ASP A 264 -9.18 -15.54 -14.98
C ASP A 264 -8.69 -16.86 -15.61
N SER A 265 -8.45 -17.88 -14.79
CA SER A 265 -7.97 -19.20 -15.21
C SER A 265 -8.92 -19.94 -16.16
N GLY A 266 -10.16 -19.49 -16.35
CA GLY A 266 -11.17 -20.10 -17.22
C GLY A 266 -11.76 -21.42 -16.70
N ALA A 267 -11.14 -22.01 -15.68
CA ALA A 267 -11.60 -23.20 -14.98
C ALA A 267 -11.09 -23.19 -13.53
N GLY A 268 -11.80 -23.92 -12.66
CA GLY A 268 -11.38 -24.12 -11.27
C GLY A 268 -10.16 -25.04 -11.17
N LEU A 269 -9.25 -24.71 -10.26
CA LEU A 269 -8.03 -25.44 -9.95
C LEU A 269 -8.02 -25.76 -8.45
N ASN A 270 -7.50 -26.92 -8.05
CA ASN A 270 -7.19 -27.10 -6.63
C ASN A 270 -6.01 -26.19 -6.24
N TRP A 271 -5.74 -26.04 -4.95
CA TRP A 271 -4.79 -25.02 -4.49
C TRP A 271 -3.35 -25.28 -4.96
N ALA A 272 -2.91 -26.54 -4.98
CA ALA A 272 -1.59 -26.92 -5.50
C ALA A 272 -1.47 -26.68 -7.02
N GLU A 273 -2.55 -26.95 -7.77
CA GLU A 273 -2.65 -26.67 -9.20
C GLU A 273 -2.66 -25.17 -9.49
N ALA A 274 -3.29 -24.36 -8.63
CA ALA A 274 -3.30 -22.91 -8.74
C ALA A 274 -1.88 -22.33 -8.66
N LEU A 275 -1.09 -22.76 -7.67
CA LEU A 275 0.32 -22.37 -7.52
C LEU A 275 1.17 -22.81 -8.73
N ALA A 276 1.00 -24.07 -9.17
CA ALA A 276 1.70 -24.58 -10.35
C ALA A 276 1.30 -23.85 -11.65
N TRP A 277 0.05 -23.38 -11.74
CA TRP A 277 -0.43 -22.61 -12.88
C TRP A 277 0.22 -21.22 -12.95
N VAL A 278 0.48 -20.57 -11.81
CA VAL A 278 1.27 -19.32 -11.77
C VAL A 278 2.68 -19.55 -12.32
N ASP A 279 3.37 -20.59 -11.85
CA ASP A 279 4.71 -20.96 -12.36
C ASP A 279 4.70 -21.21 -13.87
N GLN A 280 3.67 -21.88 -14.37
CA GLN A 280 3.47 -22.08 -15.80
C GLN A 280 3.32 -20.75 -16.55
N LYS A 281 2.49 -19.83 -16.05
CA LYS A 281 2.24 -18.53 -16.68
C LYS A 281 3.51 -17.66 -16.70
N ASN A 282 4.33 -17.76 -15.67
CA ASN A 282 5.63 -17.11 -15.63
C ASN A 282 6.61 -17.70 -16.64
N ALA A 283 6.68 -19.03 -16.76
CA ALA A 283 7.50 -19.69 -17.78
C ALA A 283 7.06 -19.33 -19.23
N GLU A 284 5.77 -19.06 -19.42
CA GLU A 284 5.19 -18.62 -20.70
C GLU A 284 5.43 -17.13 -20.99
N THR A 285 5.98 -16.35 -20.05
CA THR A 285 6.03 -14.88 -20.13
C THR A 285 4.65 -14.30 -20.46
N TYR A 286 3.62 -14.78 -19.76
CA TYR A 286 2.23 -14.47 -20.03
C TYR A 286 1.97 -12.96 -19.96
N LEU A 287 1.31 -12.42 -20.99
CA LEU A 287 1.08 -10.98 -21.20
C LEU A 287 2.36 -10.12 -21.21
N GLY A 288 3.52 -10.72 -21.51
CA GLY A 288 4.81 -10.02 -21.53
C GLY A 288 5.56 -10.01 -20.19
N TYR A 289 5.02 -10.68 -19.16
CA TYR A 289 5.55 -10.66 -17.80
C TYR A 289 5.79 -12.08 -17.25
N ASN A 290 6.73 -12.22 -16.31
CA ASN A 290 7.18 -13.52 -15.78
C ASN A 290 7.35 -13.56 -14.25
N ASP A 291 6.73 -12.62 -13.57
CA ASP A 291 6.75 -12.35 -12.13
C ASP A 291 5.31 -12.24 -11.57
N TRP A 292 4.35 -12.90 -12.23
CA TRP A 292 3.01 -13.08 -11.71
C TRP A 292 3.04 -13.90 -10.41
N ARG A 293 2.12 -13.61 -9.51
CA ARG A 293 1.86 -14.37 -8.29
C ARG A 293 0.37 -14.66 -8.11
N LEU A 294 0.09 -15.64 -7.27
CA LEU A 294 -1.25 -15.82 -6.71
C LEU A 294 -1.43 -14.72 -5.65
N PRO A 295 -2.47 -13.86 -5.73
CA PRO A 295 -2.66 -12.78 -4.79
C PRO A 295 -2.87 -13.31 -3.38
N ASN A 296 -2.41 -12.56 -2.38
CA ASN A 296 -2.81 -12.81 -1.00
C ASN A 296 -4.30 -12.45 -0.78
N ALA A 297 -4.83 -12.78 0.40
CA ALA A 297 -6.24 -12.60 0.69
C ALA A 297 -6.70 -11.13 0.64
N LYS A 298 -5.85 -10.18 1.02
CA LYS A 298 -6.17 -8.74 1.01
C LYS A 298 -6.04 -8.15 -0.39
N GLU A 299 -5.05 -8.59 -1.17
CA GLU A 299 -4.92 -8.24 -2.59
C GLU A 299 -6.15 -8.69 -3.38
N MET A 300 -6.58 -9.95 -3.26
CA MET A 300 -7.76 -10.42 -3.98
C MET A 300 -9.05 -9.72 -3.53
N GLN A 301 -9.17 -9.38 -2.24
CA GLN A 301 -10.30 -8.61 -1.72
C GLN A 301 -10.29 -7.16 -2.25
N SER A 302 -9.13 -6.59 -2.56
CA SER A 302 -9.02 -5.20 -3.00
C SER A 302 -9.76 -4.91 -4.30
N ILE A 303 -9.96 -5.92 -5.17
CA ILE A 303 -10.69 -5.80 -6.44
C ILE A 303 -12.18 -6.17 -6.33
N LEU A 304 -12.67 -6.57 -5.15
CA LEU A 304 -14.11 -6.72 -4.92
C LEU A 304 -14.83 -5.38 -5.02
N ASP A 305 -16.00 -5.39 -5.65
CA ASP A 305 -16.96 -4.29 -5.67
C ASP A 305 -18.22 -4.67 -4.89
N TYR A 306 -18.31 -4.21 -3.65
CA TYR A 306 -19.46 -4.43 -2.78
C TYR A 306 -20.74 -3.72 -3.26
N ASN A 307 -20.68 -2.87 -4.29
CA ASN A 307 -21.85 -2.29 -4.94
C ASN A 307 -22.37 -3.16 -6.10
N ARG A 308 -21.89 -4.40 -6.21
CA ARG A 308 -22.32 -5.34 -7.23
C ARG A 308 -22.57 -6.70 -6.63
N ALA A 309 -23.61 -7.34 -7.13
CA ALA A 309 -24.00 -8.69 -6.74
C ALA A 309 -24.81 -9.35 -7.87
N PRO A 310 -24.78 -10.69 -7.98
CA PRO A 310 -25.54 -11.40 -8.99
C PRO A 310 -27.04 -11.06 -8.97
N ASP A 311 -27.65 -11.01 -7.78
CA ASP A 311 -29.09 -10.76 -7.60
C ASP A 311 -29.53 -9.32 -7.87
N ALA A 312 -28.60 -8.35 -7.77
CA ALA A 312 -28.92 -6.93 -7.90
C ALA A 312 -28.49 -6.35 -9.25
N THR A 313 -27.36 -6.79 -9.77
CA THR A 313 -26.72 -6.19 -10.95
C THR A 313 -26.59 -7.15 -12.13
N ASN A 314 -26.99 -8.43 -11.96
CA ASN A 314 -26.76 -9.51 -12.93
C ASN A 314 -25.27 -9.64 -13.33
N SER A 315 -24.37 -9.30 -12.41
CA SER A 315 -22.92 -9.34 -12.61
C SER A 315 -22.21 -9.83 -11.35
N ALA A 316 -20.96 -10.26 -11.51
CA ALA A 316 -20.09 -10.54 -10.39
C ALA A 316 -19.81 -9.27 -9.57
N ALA A 317 -19.38 -9.47 -8.33
CA ALA A 317 -18.95 -8.41 -7.42
C ALA A 317 -17.56 -7.84 -7.78
N ILE A 318 -17.35 -7.40 -9.03
CA ILE A 318 -16.06 -6.87 -9.53
C ILE A 318 -16.33 -5.81 -10.60
N ASP A 319 -15.40 -4.86 -10.82
CA ASP A 319 -15.47 -3.87 -11.90
C ASP A 319 -15.52 -4.54 -13.30
N PRO A 320 -16.31 -4.02 -14.28
CA PRO A 320 -16.45 -4.67 -15.58
C PRO A 320 -15.21 -4.62 -16.46
N VAL A 321 -14.15 -3.90 -16.04
CA VAL A 321 -12.84 -3.98 -16.71
C VAL A 321 -12.27 -5.40 -16.65
N PHE A 322 -12.65 -6.19 -15.65
CA PHE A 322 -12.22 -7.58 -15.51
C PHE A 322 -13.23 -8.53 -16.17
N ASN A 323 -12.72 -9.49 -16.95
CA ASN A 323 -13.51 -10.60 -17.44
C ASN A 323 -13.61 -11.66 -16.34
N ILE A 324 -14.79 -12.24 -16.15
CA ILE A 324 -15.00 -13.31 -15.18
C ILE A 324 -15.78 -14.46 -15.81
N THR A 325 -15.26 -15.68 -15.65
CA THR A 325 -15.86 -16.88 -16.21
C THR A 325 -17.14 -17.22 -15.42
N PRO A 326 -18.33 -17.27 -16.07
CA PRO A 326 -19.55 -17.66 -15.39
C PRO A 326 -19.54 -19.17 -15.08
N ILE A 327 -20.15 -19.53 -13.95
CA ILE A 327 -20.33 -20.92 -13.53
C ILE A 327 -21.81 -21.24 -13.37
N THR A 328 -22.12 -22.53 -13.23
CA THR A 328 -23.39 -22.99 -12.69
C THR A 328 -23.17 -23.34 -11.22
N ASN A 329 -23.86 -22.64 -10.31
CA ASN A 329 -23.75 -22.90 -8.88
C ASN A 329 -24.49 -24.19 -8.46
N GLU A 330 -24.40 -24.51 -7.17
CA GLU A 330 -24.96 -25.71 -6.55
C GLU A 330 -26.50 -25.78 -6.64
N ALA A 331 -27.16 -24.63 -6.84
CA ALA A 331 -28.60 -24.52 -7.08
C ALA A 331 -28.98 -24.61 -8.57
N GLY A 332 -28.03 -24.83 -9.48
CA GLY A 332 -28.26 -24.90 -10.92
C GLY A 332 -28.45 -23.53 -11.59
N GLN A 333 -28.02 -22.45 -10.94
CA GLN A 333 -28.18 -21.07 -11.44
C GLN A 333 -26.87 -20.56 -12.04
N VAL A 334 -26.98 -19.61 -12.98
CA VAL A 334 -25.82 -18.85 -13.45
C VAL A 334 -25.28 -18.00 -12.29
N ASP A 335 -23.99 -18.13 -12.06
CA ASP A 335 -23.28 -17.46 -10.96
C ASP A 335 -21.81 -17.22 -11.34
N TYR A 336 -21.02 -16.76 -10.38
CA TYR A 336 -19.61 -16.46 -10.54
C TYR A 336 -18.76 -17.19 -9.50
N PRO A 337 -17.51 -17.53 -9.83
CA PRO A 337 -16.69 -18.39 -9.00
C PRO A 337 -16.15 -17.69 -7.75
N CYS A 338 -15.62 -18.52 -6.87
CA CYS A 338 -14.70 -18.08 -5.83
C CYS A 338 -13.27 -18.14 -6.38
N PHE A 339 -12.40 -17.28 -5.86
CA PHE A 339 -11.01 -17.20 -6.28
C PHE A 339 -10.05 -17.58 -5.17
N TRP A 340 -9.10 -18.45 -5.49
CA TRP A 340 -8.01 -18.79 -4.60
C TRP A 340 -7.11 -17.59 -4.32
N THR A 341 -6.52 -17.65 -3.14
CA THR A 341 -5.45 -16.74 -2.70
C THR A 341 -4.22 -17.57 -2.30
N GLY A 342 -3.07 -16.94 -2.22
CA GLY A 342 -1.84 -17.54 -1.68
C GLY A 342 -1.91 -17.80 -0.17
N THR A 343 -2.93 -17.25 0.51
CA THR A 343 -3.06 -17.25 1.96
C THR A 343 -3.70 -18.54 2.46
N THR A 344 -3.07 -19.19 3.42
CA THR A 344 -3.61 -20.34 4.16
C THR A 344 -4.51 -19.87 5.29
N HIS A 345 -5.64 -20.54 5.50
CA HIS A 345 -6.48 -20.37 6.69
C HIS A 345 -6.14 -21.50 7.66
N ALA A 346 -5.28 -21.21 8.64
CA ALA A 346 -4.81 -22.18 9.62
C ALA A 346 -5.78 -22.28 10.81
N ASP A 347 -5.97 -23.49 11.32
CA ASP A 347 -6.75 -23.70 12.55
C ASP A 347 -5.91 -23.51 13.82
N TYR A 348 -6.58 -23.45 14.97
CA TYR A 348 -5.95 -23.33 16.30
C TYR A 348 -4.95 -24.45 16.65
N THR A 349 -4.88 -25.53 15.87
CA THR A 349 -3.88 -26.60 16.03
C THR A 349 -2.67 -26.43 15.10
N GLY A 350 -2.66 -25.37 14.29
CA GLY A 350 -1.61 -25.08 13.30
C GLY A 350 -1.76 -25.83 11.99
N HIS A 351 -2.85 -26.59 11.79
CA HIS A 351 -3.08 -27.27 10.51
C HIS A 351 -3.61 -26.27 9.49
N GLY A 352 -2.95 -26.23 8.33
CA GLY A 352 -3.27 -25.35 7.21
C GLY A 352 -4.00 -26.09 6.09
N SER A 353 -4.96 -26.95 6.43
CA SER A 353 -5.65 -27.80 5.45
C SER A 353 -6.59 -27.04 4.51
N THR A 354 -6.91 -25.79 4.85
CA THR A 354 -7.76 -24.92 4.04
C THR A 354 -7.01 -23.71 3.51
N GLY A 355 -7.27 -23.33 2.26
CA GLY A 355 -6.82 -22.08 1.67
C GLY A 355 -7.92 -21.02 1.77
N VAL A 356 -7.55 -19.75 1.80
CA VAL A 356 -8.52 -18.64 1.76
C VAL A 356 -9.01 -18.44 0.33
N TYR A 357 -10.31 -18.22 0.18
CA TYR A 357 -10.91 -17.76 -1.08
C TYR A 357 -11.78 -16.52 -0.89
N ILE A 358 -11.94 -15.76 -1.98
CA ILE A 358 -12.86 -14.62 -2.08
C ILE A 358 -14.01 -14.94 -3.05
N SER A 359 -15.26 -14.69 -2.64
CA SER A 359 -16.46 -14.99 -3.44
C SER A 359 -16.88 -13.78 -4.27
N PHE A 360 -16.81 -13.89 -5.60
CA PHE A 360 -17.31 -12.86 -6.53
C PHE A 360 -18.75 -13.12 -6.99
N GLY A 361 -19.23 -14.36 -6.82
CA GLY A 361 -20.63 -14.75 -6.94
C GLY A 361 -21.27 -15.01 -5.58
N ARG A 362 -22.47 -15.61 -5.57
CA ARG A 362 -23.16 -15.95 -4.31
C ARG A 362 -22.34 -16.93 -3.48
N ALA A 363 -22.25 -16.68 -2.18
CA ALA A 363 -21.57 -17.56 -1.24
C ALA A 363 -22.57 -18.61 -0.74
N MET A 364 -22.61 -19.73 -1.45
CA MET A 364 -23.66 -20.74 -1.33
C MET A 364 -23.53 -21.59 -0.06
N GLY A 365 -24.67 -21.98 0.50
CA GLY A 365 -24.80 -22.91 1.61
C GLY A 365 -26.06 -23.76 1.49
N TYR A 366 -26.03 -24.95 2.09
CA TYR A 366 -27.12 -25.90 2.08
C TYR A 366 -27.89 -25.85 3.40
N MET A 367 -29.00 -25.12 3.42
CA MET A 367 -29.88 -25.02 4.58
C MET A 367 -31.30 -25.40 4.23
N ASN A 368 -32.03 -25.96 5.18
CA ASN A 368 -33.44 -26.34 5.01
C ASN A 368 -33.69 -27.20 3.75
N ASN A 369 -32.76 -28.13 3.47
CA ASN A 369 -32.75 -29.00 2.29
C ASN A 369 -32.70 -28.26 0.94
N THR A 370 -32.08 -27.08 0.88
CA THR A 370 -31.98 -26.26 -0.34
C THR A 370 -30.67 -25.49 -0.37
N TRP A 371 -30.06 -25.38 -1.55
CA TRP A 371 -28.94 -24.48 -1.80
C TRP A 371 -29.43 -23.04 -1.90
N MET A 372 -28.82 -22.15 -1.13
CA MET A 372 -29.12 -20.71 -1.12
C MET A 372 -27.87 -19.90 -0.83
N ASP A 373 -27.90 -18.60 -1.15
CA ASP A 373 -26.85 -17.67 -0.69
C ASP A 373 -26.95 -17.50 0.83
N VAL A 374 -25.85 -17.74 1.55
CA VAL A 374 -25.79 -17.67 3.01
C VAL A 374 -24.84 -16.59 3.51
N HIS A 375 -23.88 -16.14 2.69
CA HIS A 375 -22.90 -15.12 3.10
C HIS A 375 -22.75 -13.95 2.13
N GLY A 376 -23.35 -13.98 0.94
CA GLY A 376 -23.32 -12.91 -0.06
C GLY A 376 -22.06 -12.89 -0.95
N ALA A 377 -22.20 -12.34 -2.17
CA ALA A 377 -21.07 -11.99 -3.02
C ALA A 377 -20.25 -10.86 -2.38
N GLY A 378 -18.95 -11.10 -2.15
CA GLY A 378 -18.10 -10.29 -1.28
C GLY A 378 -17.65 -10.99 0.00
N ALA A 379 -18.14 -12.21 0.26
CA ALA A 379 -17.66 -13.04 1.38
C ALA A 379 -16.23 -13.54 1.15
N GLN A 380 -15.51 -13.72 2.26
CA GLN A 380 -14.22 -14.38 2.33
C GLN A 380 -14.35 -15.57 3.26
N ARG A 381 -14.00 -16.75 2.76
CA ARG A 381 -14.10 -18.02 3.48
C ARG A 381 -12.86 -18.85 3.17
N SER A 382 -12.94 -20.15 3.40
CA SER A 382 -11.86 -21.08 3.17
C SER A 382 -12.40 -22.40 2.66
N ASP A 383 -11.65 -23.06 1.80
CA ASP A 383 -11.96 -24.39 1.26
C ASP A 383 -10.78 -25.34 1.50
N PRO A 384 -10.99 -26.67 1.58
CA PRO A 384 -9.92 -27.65 1.56
C PRO A 384 -9.02 -27.44 0.32
N LYS A 385 -7.70 -27.49 0.53
CA LYS A 385 -6.72 -27.30 -0.54
C LYS A 385 -6.70 -28.43 -1.58
N SER A 386 -7.20 -29.61 -1.18
CA SER A 386 -7.26 -30.82 -2.00
C SER A 386 -8.42 -31.72 -1.56
N GLY A 387 -8.85 -32.64 -2.42
CA GLY A 387 -9.93 -33.59 -2.14
C GLY A 387 -10.94 -33.68 -3.29
N ASP A 388 -12.12 -34.23 -3.00
CA ASP A 388 -13.24 -34.32 -3.95
C ASP A 388 -14.46 -33.56 -3.41
N PRO A 389 -14.99 -32.56 -4.12
CA PRO A 389 -16.22 -31.85 -3.75
C PRO A 389 -17.43 -32.78 -3.56
N ALA A 390 -17.44 -33.93 -4.22
CA ALA A 390 -18.51 -34.92 -4.09
C ALA A 390 -18.61 -35.52 -2.67
N ASP A 391 -17.55 -35.40 -1.86
CA ASP A 391 -17.56 -35.79 -0.45
C ASP A 391 -18.38 -34.82 0.43
N TYR A 392 -18.80 -33.68 -0.12
CA TYR A 392 -19.56 -32.62 0.56
C TYR A 392 -20.90 -32.33 -0.16
N PRO A 393 -21.80 -33.32 -0.32
CA PRO A 393 -23.04 -33.17 -1.08
C PRO A 393 -24.02 -32.14 -0.48
N THR A 394 -23.80 -31.72 0.76
CA THR A 394 -24.58 -30.70 1.48
C THR A 394 -23.66 -29.64 2.11
N GLY A 395 -22.46 -29.46 1.55
CA GLY A 395 -21.46 -28.54 2.07
C GLY A 395 -20.93 -28.92 3.46
N HIS A 396 -20.35 -27.95 4.14
CA HIS A 396 -19.69 -28.13 5.43
C HIS A 396 -20.03 -27.02 6.44
N GLY A 397 -20.05 -27.38 7.73
CA GLY A 397 -20.32 -26.46 8.82
C GLY A 397 -21.82 -26.15 9.03
N PRO A 398 -22.15 -25.23 9.96
CA PRO A 398 -23.52 -25.01 10.41
C PRO A 398 -24.52 -24.55 9.33
N GLN A 399 -24.03 -23.84 8.32
CA GLN A 399 -24.84 -23.33 7.20
C GLN A 399 -24.70 -24.19 5.92
N GLY A 400 -23.96 -25.31 6.01
CA GLY A 400 -23.71 -26.19 4.88
C GLY A 400 -22.97 -25.50 3.74
N ASP A 401 -21.96 -24.70 4.05
CA ASP A 401 -21.20 -23.93 3.07
C ASP A 401 -20.68 -24.82 1.94
N ALA A 402 -20.88 -24.38 0.70
CA ALA A 402 -20.43 -25.12 -0.47
C ALA A 402 -18.91 -25.32 -0.42
N ILE A 403 -18.48 -26.57 -0.59
CA ILE A 403 -17.07 -26.93 -0.69
C ILE A 403 -16.79 -27.23 -2.17
N ARG A 404 -15.99 -26.36 -2.80
CA ARG A 404 -15.71 -26.45 -4.23
C ARG A 404 -14.35 -27.06 -4.52
N ILE A 405 -13.34 -26.82 -3.68
CA ILE A 405 -11.92 -27.25 -3.81
C ILE A 405 -11.24 -26.71 -5.08
N TYR A 406 -11.93 -26.73 -6.22
CA TYR A 406 -11.53 -26.17 -7.50
C TYR A 406 -12.03 -24.73 -7.61
N ASN A 407 -11.27 -23.79 -7.04
CA ASN A 407 -11.53 -22.36 -7.14
C ASN A 407 -10.69 -21.73 -8.27
N TYR A 408 -11.12 -20.57 -8.76
CA TYR A 408 -10.50 -19.92 -9.92
C TYR A 408 -9.28 -19.10 -9.50
N VAL A 409 -8.45 -18.74 -10.47
CA VAL A 409 -7.25 -17.94 -10.22
C VAL A 409 -7.26 -16.68 -11.09
N ARG A 410 -6.83 -15.57 -10.51
CA ARG A 410 -6.47 -14.35 -11.23
C ARG A 410 -5.06 -13.96 -10.80
N LEU A 411 -4.22 -13.65 -11.77
CA LEU A 411 -2.83 -13.31 -11.50
C LEU A 411 -2.72 -11.86 -11.08
N VAL A 412 -1.80 -11.60 -10.16
CA VAL A 412 -1.39 -10.25 -9.76
C VAL A 412 0.12 -10.13 -9.86
N ARG A 413 0.60 -8.91 -10.07
CA ARG A 413 2.00 -8.49 -9.95
C ARG A 413 2.03 -7.05 -9.45
N ASP A 414 3.21 -6.56 -9.12
CA ASP A 414 3.38 -5.13 -8.86
C ASP A 414 3.44 -4.39 -10.19
N ALA A 415 2.74 -3.26 -10.28
CA ALA A 415 2.81 -2.39 -11.45
C ALA A 415 4.16 -1.67 -11.44
N GLU A 416 4.90 -1.72 -12.55
CA GLU A 416 6.08 -0.87 -12.68
C GLU A 416 5.63 0.60 -12.62
N THR A 417 6.23 1.39 -11.74
CA THR A 417 6.15 2.85 -11.86
C THR A 417 6.66 3.19 -13.25
N THR A 418 5.85 3.82 -14.09
CA THR A 418 6.19 4.11 -15.48
C THR A 418 7.43 4.99 -15.57
N ALA A 419 8.61 4.38 -15.56
CA ALA A 419 9.78 4.88 -16.24
C ALA A 419 9.55 4.56 -17.72
N SER A 420 9.49 5.60 -18.54
CA SER A 420 9.34 5.57 -19.99
C SER A 420 9.87 4.28 -20.65
N THR A 421 9.00 3.58 -21.36
CA THR A 421 9.32 2.45 -22.24
C THR A 421 10.52 2.83 -23.14
N PRO A 422 11.59 2.02 -23.25
CA PRO A 422 12.62 2.28 -24.24
C PRO A 422 11.99 2.08 -25.61
N THR A 423 11.77 3.18 -26.32
CA THR A 423 11.34 3.15 -27.72
C THR A 423 12.38 2.36 -28.51
N ALA A 424 11.94 1.29 -29.17
CA ALA A 424 12.77 0.50 -30.07
C ALA A 424 13.51 1.44 -31.04
N THR A 425 14.84 1.45 -30.98
CA THR A 425 15.67 2.22 -31.91
C THR A 425 15.52 1.62 -33.30
N PRO A 426 15.09 2.38 -34.33
CA PRO A 426 15.04 1.85 -35.68
C PRO A 426 16.48 1.67 -36.19
N THR A 427 16.79 0.45 -36.63
CA THR A 427 18.07 0.08 -37.22
C THR A 427 18.30 0.86 -38.52
N LEU A 428 19.18 1.86 -38.48
CA LEU A 428 19.68 2.51 -39.69
C LEU A 428 20.82 1.68 -40.29
N THR A 429 20.55 1.06 -41.44
CA THR A 429 21.56 0.40 -42.27
C THR A 429 22.43 1.44 -42.96
N ALA A 430 23.68 1.58 -42.51
CA ALA A 430 24.68 2.40 -43.19
C ALA A 430 25.18 1.69 -44.46
N THR A 431 24.99 2.31 -45.63
CA THR A 431 25.71 1.97 -46.86
C THR A 431 26.91 2.91 -47.00
N PRO A 432 28.15 2.44 -47.24
CA PRO A 432 29.29 3.32 -47.37
C PRO A 432 29.38 3.90 -48.79
N ILE A 433 29.53 5.22 -48.90
CA ILE A 433 29.89 5.89 -50.15
C ILE A 433 31.28 6.51 -49.97
N ASN A 434 32.26 5.93 -50.67
CA ASN A 434 33.57 6.53 -50.92
C ASN A 434 33.43 7.70 -51.91
N GLY A 435 34.10 8.83 -51.66
CA GLY A 435 34.28 9.88 -52.66
C GLY A 435 34.93 11.15 -52.12
N ALA A 436 36.11 11.48 -52.65
CA ALA A 436 36.99 12.54 -52.20
C ALA A 436 36.66 13.95 -52.77
N LEU A 437 36.97 14.96 -51.93
CA LEU A 437 37.46 16.34 -52.16
C LEU A 437 37.22 17.06 -53.50
N ASN A 438 36.73 18.31 -53.44
CA ASN A 438 37.33 19.51 -54.09
C ASN A 438 36.57 20.84 -53.80
N ASP A 439 37.28 21.74 -53.12
CA ASP A 439 37.36 23.23 -53.19
C ASP A 439 36.16 24.22 -53.21
N PRO A 440 36.39 25.50 -52.78
CA PRO A 440 35.40 26.41 -52.16
C PRO A 440 34.99 27.59 -53.08
N VAL A 441 34.14 28.52 -52.61
CA VAL A 441 34.19 30.00 -52.87
C VAL A 441 32.92 30.78 -52.36
N TYR A 442 33.20 31.79 -51.51
CA TYR A 442 32.67 33.16 -51.31
C TYR A 442 31.16 33.59 -51.28
N LEU A 443 30.84 34.28 -50.17
CA LEU A 443 30.09 35.55 -49.91
C LEU A 443 29.49 36.36 -51.10
N PRO A 444 28.40 37.16 -50.91
CA PRO A 444 28.49 38.40 -50.10
C PRO A 444 27.24 38.93 -49.35
N LEU A 445 27.55 39.92 -48.51
CA LEU A 445 26.73 40.81 -47.68
C LEU A 445 26.12 41.96 -48.52
N ILE A 446 24.88 42.41 -48.23
CA ILE A 446 24.34 43.72 -48.62
C ILE A 446 23.62 44.37 -47.43
N LEU A 447 23.92 45.65 -47.18
CA LEU A 447 23.35 46.55 -46.16
C LEU A 447 22.36 47.58 -46.76
N GLY A 448 21.42 48.05 -45.91
CA GLY A 448 20.68 49.33 -46.02
C GLY A 448 19.26 49.22 -46.60
N GLY A 449 18.20 49.90 -46.14
CA GLY A 449 18.01 50.94 -45.11
C GLY A 449 16.62 51.62 -45.25
N SER A 450 16.17 52.26 -44.16
CA SER A 450 15.22 53.40 -44.01
C SER A 450 13.67 53.27 -44.14
N SER A 451 13.03 53.61 -43.01
CA SER A 451 11.89 54.54 -42.74
C SER A 451 10.51 54.45 -43.42
N SER A 452 9.45 54.29 -42.60
CA SER A 452 8.37 55.29 -42.40
C SER A 452 7.32 54.83 -41.37
N THR A 453 7.06 55.66 -40.35
CA THR A 453 5.82 55.69 -39.50
C THR A 453 4.74 56.53 -40.22
N PRO A 454 3.40 56.42 -39.94
CA PRO A 454 2.84 56.60 -38.59
C PRO A 454 1.51 55.92 -38.20
N SER A 455 1.27 55.95 -36.88
CA SER A 455 -0.01 56.15 -36.17
C SER A 455 -1.10 55.07 -36.24
N ALA A 456 -1.26 54.34 -35.14
CA ALA A 456 -2.57 54.06 -34.54
C ALA A 456 -2.41 53.73 -33.04
N THR A 457 -3.15 54.45 -32.21
CA THR A 457 -3.29 54.28 -30.76
C THR A 457 -3.96 52.92 -30.45
N PRO A 458 -3.42 52.08 -29.55
CA PRO A 458 -4.15 50.91 -29.08
C PRO A 458 -4.98 51.25 -27.84
N THR A 459 -6.29 51.05 -27.99
CA THR A 459 -7.30 50.99 -26.93
C THR A 459 -6.92 49.94 -25.89
N ALA A 460 -7.02 50.30 -24.61
CA ALA A 460 -6.78 49.41 -23.48
C ALA A 460 -7.79 48.25 -23.46
N ILE A 461 -7.29 47.01 -23.38
CA ILE A 461 -8.05 45.83 -22.98
C ILE A 461 -7.81 45.63 -21.47
N PRO A 462 -8.86 45.44 -20.67
CA PRO A 462 -8.72 45.35 -19.22
C PRO A 462 -7.99 44.07 -18.80
N THR A 463 -6.95 44.22 -17.99
CA THR A 463 -6.36 43.13 -17.21
C THR A 463 -7.33 42.73 -16.10
N THR A 464 -8.09 41.66 -16.33
CA THR A 464 -8.66 40.87 -15.24
C THR A 464 -7.64 39.80 -14.86
N THR A 465 -6.85 40.08 -13.83
CA THR A 465 -6.18 39.04 -13.06
C THR A 465 -7.27 38.15 -12.45
N PRO A 466 -7.28 36.82 -12.64
CA PRO A 466 -8.09 35.96 -11.81
C PRO A 466 -7.41 35.93 -10.43
N THR A 467 -7.91 36.77 -9.52
CA THR A 467 -7.70 36.54 -8.09
C THR A 467 -8.44 35.25 -7.76
N ALA A 468 -7.70 34.14 -7.67
CA ALA A 468 -8.23 32.94 -7.04
C ALA A 468 -8.42 33.27 -5.56
N THR A 469 -9.66 33.55 -5.17
CA THR A 469 -10.06 33.54 -3.77
C THR A 469 -10.00 32.08 -3.31
N PRO A 470 -9.16 31.69 -2.34
CA PRO A 470 -9.25 30.36 -1.77
C PRO A 470 -10.60 30.29 -1.07
N THR A 471 -11.49 29.44 -1.59
CA THR A 471 -12.73 29.10 -0.90
C THR A 471 -12.39 27.96 0.04
N THR A 472 -11.65 28.24 1.11
CA THR A 472 -11.46 27.32 2.21
C THR A 472 -12.49 27.67 3.27
N THR A 473 -13.53 26.86 3.36
CA THR A 473 -14.18 26.64 4.66
C THR A 473 -13.06 26.22 5.60
N PRO A 474 -12.88 26.86 6.77
CA PRO A 474 -11.82 26.45 7.70
C PRO A 474 -12.18 25.04 8.20
N THR A 475 -11.50 24.04 7.67
CA THR A 475 -11.31 22.76 8.34
C THR A 475 -10.53 23.05 9.61
N THR A 476 -10.91 22.41 10.71
CA THR A 476 -10.28 22.62 12.02
C THR A 476 -9.12 21.64 12.27
N ASP A 477 -8.57 21.07 11.19
CA ASP A 477 -7.33 20.31 11.24
C ASP A 477 -6.17 21.31 11.27
N ASN A 478 -5.38 21.30 12.34
CA ASN A 478 -4.16 22.10 12.43
C ASN A 478 -2.97 21.22 11.99
N GLY A 479 -2.89 20.84 10.72
CA GLY A 479 -1.75 20.12 10.17
C GLY A 479 -0.50 21.01 10.03
N TYR A 480 0.69 20.41 10.19
CA TYR A 480 1.97 21.09 9.99
C TYR A 480 2.81 20.37 8.92
N ASN A 481 3.55 21.13 8.11
CA ASN A 481 4.48 20.59 7.11
C ASN A 481 5.92 20.94 7.51
N LEU A 482 6.77 19.92 7.69
CA LEU A 482 8.21 20.07 7.93
C LEU A 482 8.96 19.90 6.61
N PHE A 483 9.84 20.84 6.25
CA PHE A 483 10.66 20.73 5.06
C PHE A 483 11.95 21.54 5.13
N ALA A 484 12.98 21.09 4.41
CA ALA A 484 14.27 21.77 4.30
C ALA A 484 14.59 22.08 2.83
N PRO A 485 14.39 23.32 2.35
CA PRO A 485 14.69 23.67 0.96
C PRO A 485 16.18 23.47 0.65
N ILE A 486 16.51 22.74 -0.42
CA ILE A 486 17.89 22.34 -0.75
C ILE A 486 18.87 23.52 -0.94
N GLY A 487 18.35 24.69 -1.32
CA GLY A 487 19.11 25.94 -1.47
C GLY A 487 19.23 26.79 -0.20
N SER A 488 18.62 26.37 0.90
CA SER A 488 18.48 27.12 2.16
C SER A 488 19.30 26.46 3.27
N THR A 489 19.81 27.25 4.21
CA THR A 489 20.38 26.73 5.46
C THR A 489 19.33 26.58 6.57
N ASN A 490 18.09 26.96 6.29
CA ASN A 490 16.96 26.87 7.20
C ASN A 490 16.07 25.68 6.86
N THR A 491 15.49 25.09 7.91
CA THR A 491 14.39 24.12 7.88
C THR A 491 13.15 24.77 8.49
N TYR A 492 11.98 24.52 7.90
CA TYR A 492 10.73 25.17 8.29
C TYR A 492 9.69 24.15 8.74
N LEU A 493 8.95 24.51 9.79
CA LEU A 493 7.62 23.97 10.06
C LEU A 493 6.61 25.04 9.69
N ILE A 494 5.67 24.74 8.80
CA ILE A 494 4.58 25.66 8.41
C ILE A 494 3.22 25.05 8.77
N ASP A 495 2.23 25.88 9.04
CA ASP A 495 0.84 25.44 9.16
C ASP A 495 0.15 25.33 7.79
N GLU A 496 -1.12 24.89 7.78
CA GLU A 496 -1.93 24.74 6.56
C GLU A 496 -2.20 26.06 5.82
N THR A 497 -2.04 27.20 6.49
CA THR A 497 -2.15 28.53 5.85
C THR A 497 -0.87 28.93 5.13
N GLY A 498 0.20 28.12 5.27
CA GLY A 498 1.54 28.43 4.82
C GLY A 498 2.30 29.37 5.73
N ALA A 499 1.77 29.67 6.93
CA ALA A 499 2.46 30.50 7.90
C ALA A 499 3.56 29.69 8.59
N THR A 500 4.74 30.30 8.74
CA THR A 500 5.86 29.67 9.44
C THR A 500 5.60 29.62 10.94
N VAL A 501 5.68 28.43 11.50
CA VAL A 501 5.47 28.11 12.91
C VAL A 501 6.81 28.01 13.62
N TYR A 502 7.76 27.30 13.02
CA TYR A 502 9.14 27.21 13.49
C TYR A 502 10.12 27.33 12.33
N THR A 503 11.31 27.83 12.65
CA THR A 503 12.46 27.84 11.75
C THR A 503 13.69 27.41 12.54
N TRP A 504 14.31 26.34 12.07
CA TRP A 504 15.63 25.91 12.54
C TRP A 504 16.68 26.34 11.52
N THR A 505 17.82 26.82 12.00
CA THR A 505 18.93 27.33 11.19
C THR A 505 20.16 26.47 11.44
N SER A 506 20.87 26.13 10.38
CA SER A 506 22.15 25.44 10.42
C SER A 506 23.20 26.20 9.64
N SER A 507 24.47 25.83 9.80
CA SER A 507 25.55 26.27 8.91
C SER A 507 25.59 25.49 7.59
N TYR A 508 24.86 24.37 7.50
CA TYR A 508 24.87 23.46 6.37
C TYR A 508 23.57 23.52 5.56
N ARG A 509 23.70 23.49 4.23
CA ARG A 509 22.56 23.16 3.35
C ARG A 509 22.08 21.73 3.64
N PRO A 510 20.83 21.37 3.33
CA PRO A 510 20.27 20.09 3.74
C PRO A 510 20.99 18.94 3.02
N GLY A 511 21.19 17.85 3.75
CA GLY A 511 21.66 16.56 3.24
C GLY A 511 20.52 15.66 2.76
N LEU A 512 19.31 16.23 2.58
CA LEU A 512 18.07 15.65 2.04
C LEU A 512 17.04 15.08 3.02
N SER A 513 17.35 14.93 4.31
CA SER A 513 16.41 14.40 5.30
C SER A 513 16.24 15.28 6.53
N VAL A 514 15.00 15.33 7.04
CA VAL A 514 14.60 16.07 8.23
C VAL A 514 13.49 15.34 9.00
N TYR A 515 13.61 15.31 10.31
CA TYR A 515 12.66 14.70 11.24
C TYR A 515 12.39 15.63 12.41
N LEU A 516 11.12 15.73 12.82
CA LEU A 516 10.76 16.38 14.07
C LEU A 516 10.69 15.31 15.17
N LEU A 517 11.60 15.39 16.15
CA LEU A 517 11.65 14.45 17.26
C LEU A 517 10.55 14.76 18.30
N ALA A 518 10.17 13.76 19.11
CA ALA A 518 9.11 13.90 20.13
C ALA A 518 9.36 15.04 21.16
N GLY A 519 10.61 15.48 21.35
CA GLY A 519 10.97 16.63 22.19
C GLY A 519 10.83 17.99 21.51
N GLY A 520 10.41 18.05 20.24
CA GLY A 520 10.34 19.26 19.42
C GLY A 520 11.68 19.66 18.77
N ASN A 521 12.73 18.87 19.00
CA ASN A 521 14.02 19.06 18.34
C ASN A 521 13.94 18.59 16.88
N LEU A 522 14.69 19.26 16.01
CA LEU A 522 14.87 18.87 14.63
C LEU A 522 16.09 17.96 14.51
N LEU A 523 15.92 16.76 13.98
CA LEU A 523 17.02 15.96 13.46
C LEU A 523 17.11 16.20 11.95
N ARG A 524 18.29 16.57 11.45
CA ARG A 524 18.48 16.89 10.01
C ARG A 524 19.82 16.42 9.50
N THR A 525 19.87 16.05 8.22
CA THR A 525 21.13 15.87 7.49
C THR A 525 21.61 17.18 6.90
N GLY A 526 22.93 17.31 6.73
CA GLY A 526 23.61 18.46 6.18
C GLY A 526 24.65 18.07 5.12
N ASN A 527 24.77 18.90 4.09
CA ASN A 527 25.79 18.75 3.05
C ASN A 527 27.06 19.52 3.45
N VAL A 528 28.16 18.79 3.63
CA VAL A 528 29.48 19.33 4.03
C VAL A 528 30.32 19.87 2.85
N GLY A 529 29.75 19.94 1.64
CA GLY A 529 30.41 20.44 0.44
C GLY A 529 31.05 19.35 -0.42
N ALA A 530 32.02 19.74 -1.24
CA ALA A 530 32.70 18.81 -2.14
C ALA A 530 33.59 17.84 -1.37
N SER A 531 33.45 16.54 -1.66
CA SER A 531 34.31 15.46 -1.17
C SER A 531 34.57 14.46 -2.31
N THR A 532 35.19 13.31 -2.01
CA THR A 532 35.31 12.19 -2.96
C THR A 532 33.97 11.84 -3.60
N PHE A 533 32.88 11.89 -2.82
CA PHE A 533 31.53 11.53 -3.24
C PHE A 533 30.74 12.80 -3.60
N ASN A 534 30.89 13.30 -4.83
CA ASN A 534 30.29 14.57 -5.26
C ASN A 534 29.21 14.38 -6.33
N THR A 535 28.16 13.64 -5.97
CA THR A 535 26.96 13.41 -6.80
C THR A 535 25.68 13.75 -6.05
N GLY A 536 24.52 13.67 -6.71
CA GLY A 536 23.22 13.84 -6.07
C GLY A 536 23.05 12.85 -4.92
N GLY A 537 22.48 13.30 -3.80
CA GLY A 537 22.40 12.50 -2.57
C GLY A 537 23.47 12.80 -1.53
N ALA A 538 24.48 13.61 -1.89
CA ALA A 538 25.57 13.96 -1.01
C ALA A 538 25.11 14.74 0.24
N GLY A 539 25.17 14.10 1.40
CA GLY A 539 25.04 14.74 2.71
C GLY A 539 26.40 14.84 3.38
N GLY A 540 26.53 14.25 4.57
CA GLY A 540 27.82 14.08 5.26
C GLY A 540 27.85 14.48 6.73
N ILE A 541 26.83 15.19 7.22
CA ILE A 541 26.67 15.48 8.65
C ILE A 541 25.21 15.28 9.07
N VAL A 542 24.99 14.83 10.31
CA VAL A 542 23.68 14.81 10.97
C VAL A 542 23.70 15.79 12.13
N GLN A 543 22.63 16.55 12.34
CA GLN A 543 22.50 17.47 13.47
C GLN A 543 21.15 17.31 14.15
N GLU A 544 21.16 17.30 15.49
CA GLU A 544 19.98 17.55 16.31
C GLU A 544 19.98 19.01 16.77
N ILE A 545 18.89 19.73 16.54
CA ILE A 545 18.76 21.18 16.77
C ILE A 545 17.49 21.46 17.55
N THR A 546 17.61 22.13 18.69
CA THR A 546 16.46 22.56 19.51
C THR A 546 15.65 23.69 18.84
N PRO A 547 14.40 23.92 19.28
CA PRO A 547 13.58 25.04 18.79
C PRO A 547 14.21 26.44 18.92
N ASP A 548 15.17 26.63 19.84
CA ASP A 548 15.92 27.88 20.01
C ASP A 548 17.20 27.98 19.16
N ASN A 549 17.38 27.05 18.20
CA ASN A 549 18.54 26.94 17.29
C ASN A 549 19.85 26.52 17.96
N THR A 550 19.79 25.84 19.10
CA THR A 550 20.96 25.22 19.72
C THR A 550 21.19 23.84 19.12
N VAL A 551 22.39 23.59 18.57
CA VAL A 551 22.78 22.23 18.14
C VAL A 551 23.14 21.42 19.39
N THR A 552 22.37 20.37 19.70
CA THR A 552 22.59 19.50 20.87
C THR A 552 23.46 18.30 20.55
N TRP A 553 23.47 17.88 19.29
CA TRP A 553 24.30 16.81 18.79
C TRP A 553 24.65 17.05 17.31
N GLU A 554 25.86 16.69 16.92
CA GLU A 554 26.27 16.65 15.52
C GLU A 554 27.21 15.48 15.27
N TYR A 555 27.06 14.83 14.12
CA TYR A 555 27.87 13.67 13.73
C TYR A 555 28.23 13.76 12.25
N GLU A 556 29.51 14.03 11.99
CA GLU A 556 30.05 14.07 10.64
C GLU A 556 30.46 12.66 10.20
N TYR A 557 29.77 12.14 9.19
CA TYR A 557 30.13 10.89 8.53
C TYR A 557 30.53 11.19 7.08
N SER A 558 31.68 11.85 6.92
CA SER A 558 32.25 12.15 5.62
C SER A 558 33.78 12.19 5.68
N ASN A 559 34.44 11.45 4.79
CA ASN A 559 35.88 11.55 4.54
C ASN A 559 36.20 11.03 3.14
N SER A 560 37.45 10.65 2.87
CA SER A 560 37.84 10.14 1.56
C SER A 560 37.27 8.77 1.22
N LEU A 561 36.78 8.03 2.21
CA LEU A 561 36.33 6.63 2.12
C LEU A 561 34.83 6.44 2.37
N VAL A 562 34.16 7.38 3.05
CA VAL A 562 32.71 7.28 3.31
C VAL A 562 32.00 8.63 3.22
N ARG A 563 30.69 8.62 2.98
CA ARG A 563 29.84 9.81 3.06
C ARG A 563 28.37 9.45 3.33
N GLN A 564 27.74 10.06 4.34
CA GLN A 564 26.30 9.98 4.54
C GLN A 564 25.56 10.39 3.26
N HIS A 565 24.67 9.51 2.83
CA HIS A 565 23.97 9.52 1.55
C HIS A 565 22.48 9.66 1.85
N HIS A 566 21.77 10.61 1.21
CA HIS A 566 20.33 10.89 1.35
C HIS A 566 19.79 10.89 2.78
N ASP A 567 19.50 9.70 3.31
CA ASP A 567 18.59 9.50 4.41
C ASP A 567 19.27 9.15 5.74
N ILE A 568 18.48 9.31 6.80
CA ILE A 568 18.74 8.85 8.16
C ILE A 568 17.43 8.41 8.78
N GLU A 569 17.45 7.51 9.74
CA GLU A 569 16.25 7.14 10.51
C GLU A 569 16.53 7.22 12.02
N PRO A 570 15.82 8.07 12.79
CA PRO A 570 15.88 8.03 14.24
C PRO A 570 15.20 6.75 14.77
N LEU A 571 15.93 5.91 15.48
CA LEU A 571 15.43 4.63 15.98
C LEU A 571 14.80 4.75 17.37
N PRO A 572 13.84 3.87 17.75
CA PRO A 572 13.19 3.90 19.07
C PRO A 572 14.15 3.76 20.27
N ASN A 573 15.32 3.16 20.06
CA ASN A 573 16.37 3.01 21.07
C ASN A 573 17.19 4.30 21.29
N GLY A 574 16.91 5.37 20.54
CA GLY A 574 17.62 6.65 20.58
C GLY A 574 18.86 6.71 19.67
N ASN A 575 19.17 5.64 18.94
CA ASN A 575 20.22 5.65 17.92
C ASN A 575 19.71 6.27 16.61
N VAL A 576 20.62 6.53 15.67
CA VAL A 576 20.29 7.00 14.33
C VAL A 576 20.90 6.04 13.31
N LEU A 577 20.07 5.50 12.43
CA LEU A 577 20.52 4.73 11.27
C LEU A 577 20.86 5.70 10.14
N LEU A 578 22.00 5.52 9.47
CA LEU A 578 22.43 6.32 8.33
C LEU A 578 22.67 5.37 7.17
N ILE A 579 22.18 5.73 5.98
CA ILE A 579 22.75 5.21 4.73
C ILE A 579 23.94 6.08 4.33
N ALA A 580 24.99 5.43 3.87
CA ALA A 580 26.21 6.11 3.46
C ALA A 580 26.88 5.36 2.31
N TRP A 581 27.50 6.12 1.42
CA TRP A 581 28.42 5.54 0.45
C TRP A 581 29.71 5.15 1.15
N GLU A 582 30.29 4.03 0.73
CA GLU A 582 31.69 3.69 0.97
C GLU A 582 32.46 3.59 -0.34
N LEU A 583 33.76 3.88 -0.32
CA LEU A 583 34.61 3.72 -1.50
C LEU A 583 35.13 2.29 -1.56
N LYS A 584 34.81 1.58 -2.64
CA LYS A 584 35.50 0.36 -3.05
C LYS A 584 36.37 0.66 -4.26
N THR A 585 37.65 0.31 -4.19
CA THR A 585 38.54 0.35 -5.34
C THR A 585 38.08 -0.61 -6.43
N GLU A 586 38.49 -0.41 -7.68
CA GLU A 586 38.26 -1.34 -8.78
C GLU A 586 38.62 -2.79 -8.39
N ALA A 587 39.80 -2.98 -7.77
CA ALA A 587 40.27 -4.30 -7.35
C ALA A 587 39.34 -4.97 -6.32
N GLU A 588 38.82 -4.21 -5.34
CA GLU A 588 37.88 -4.70 -4.34
C GLU A 588 36.52 -5.04 -4.96
N ALA A 589 36.01 -4.18 -5.84
CA ALA A 589 34.75 -4.41 -6.53
C ALA A 589 34.81 -5.67 -7.41
N ILE A 590 35.90 -5.86 -8.17
CA ILE A 590 36.11 -7.06 -9.00
C ILE A 590 36.23 -8.31 -8.12
N ALA A 591 36.96 -8.24 -7.01
CA ALA A 591 37.08 -9.35 -6.06
C ALA A 591 35.72 -9.74 -5.45
N ALA A 592 34.82 -8.77 -5.28
CA ALA A 592 33.44 -8.99 -4.84
C ALA A 592 32.47 -9.45 -5.95
N GLY A 593 32.94 -9.63 -7.19
CA GLY A 593 32.16 -10.17 -8.31
C GLY A 593 31.63 -9.13 -9.30
N ARG A 594 32.02 -7.85 -9.20
CA ARG A 594 31.65 -6.82 -10.17
C ARG A 594 32.28 -7.11 -11.53
N ASN A 595 31.49 -7.01 -12.60
CA ASN A 595 32.01 -7.08 -13.96
C ASN A 595 32.94 -5.88 -14.23
N PRO A 596 34.23 -6.09 -14.57
CA PRO A 596 35.18 -5.00 -14.83
C PRO A 596 34.72 -4.04 -15.93
N SER A 597 33.92 -4.49 -16.91
CA SER A 597 33.45 -3.63 -18.00
C SER A 597 32.36 -2.64 -17.58
N LEU A 598 31.88 -2.70 -16.34
CA LEU A 598 30.82 -1.84 -15.78
C LEU A 598 31.32 -0.97 -14.62
N ILE A 599 32.64 -0.86 -14.46
CA ILE A 599 33.28 0.07 -13.53
C ILE A 599 33.54 1.35 -14.34
N SER A 600 33.08 2.49 -13.83
CA SER A 600 33.24 3.79 -14.50
C SER A 600 34.71 4.19 -14.59
N ASP A 601 35.02 5.19 -15.42
CA ASP A 601 36.38 5.72 -15.64
C ASP A 601 37.03 6.36 -14.38
N GLU A 602 36.40 6.27 -13.21
CA GLU A 602 36.90 6.78 -11.92
C GLU A 602 37.60 5.68 -11.08
N ASP A 603 37.80 4.48 -11.63
CA ASP A 603 38.50 3.33 -11.02
C ASP A 603 37.98 2.93 -9.61
N ALA A 604 36.73 3.30 -9.29
CA ALA A 604 36.08 3.05 -8.01
C ALA A 604 34.57 2.81 -8.15
N LEU A 605 34.00 2.11 -7.17
CA LEU A 605 32.56 1.92 -6.98
C LEU A 605 32.17 2.49 -5.61
N TRP A 606 31.04 3.18 -5.55
CA TRP A 606 30.48 3.71 -4.31
C TRP A 606 29.20 2.96 -3.92
N PRO A 607 29.29 1.71 -3.43
CA PRO A 607 28.11 1.05 -2.90
C PRO A 607 27.61 1.78 -1.64
N ASP A 608 26.31 1.63 -1.39
CA ASP A 608 25.73 1.99 -0.12
C ASP A 608 26.04 0.94 0.95
N HIS A 609 26.28 1.41 2.16
CA HIS A 609 26.29 0.64 3.38
C HIS A 609 25.36 1.30 4.41
N LEU A 610 25.09 0.60 5.51
CA LEU A 610 24.31 1.16 6.62
C LEU A 610 25.15 1.21 7.88
N ILE A 611 24.98 2.26 8.67
CA ILE A 611 25.54 2.35 10.02
C ILE A 611 24.47 2.79 11.02
N GLU A 612 24.47 2.18 12.21
CA GLU A 612 23.68 2.64 13.35
C GLU A 612 24.59 3.35 14.34
N VAL A 613 24.36 4.64 14.57
CA VAL A 613 25.17 5.49 15.44
C VAL A 613 24.43 5.77 16.74
N ASN A 614 25.11 5.68 17.86
CA ASN A 614 24.60 6.10 19.16
C ASN A 614 24.95 7.58 19.45
N PRO A 615 23.98 8.52 19.47
CA PRO A 615 24.24 9.94 19.69
C PRO A 615 24.83 10.31 21.05
N THR A 616 24.77 9.41 22.04
CA THR A 616 25.34 9.65 23.37
C THR A 616 26.85 9.37 23.39
N THR A 617 27.33 8.46 22.53
CA THR A 617 28.73 8.00 22.53
C THR A 617 29.47 8.23 21.22
N ASP A 618 28.77 8.65 20.17
CA ASP A 618 29.22 8.71 18.77
C ASP A 618 29.74 7.38 18.22
N ALA A 619 29.40 6.26 18.87
CA ALA A 619 29.82 4.95 18.44
C ALA A 619 28.90 4.41 17.35
N ILE A 620 29.49 3.85 16.29
CA ILE A 620 28.79 2.94 15.38
C ILE A 620 28.59 1.63 16.14
N VAL A 621 27.34 1.30 16.46
CA VAL A 621 26.97 0.10 17.23
C VAL A 621 26.62 -1.08 16.33
N TRP A 622 26.35 -0.80 15.06
CA TRP A 622 26.05 -1.79 14.03
C TRP A 622 26.39 -1.23 12.63
N GLU A 623 26.80 -2.09 11.71
CA GLU A 623 27.07 -1.76 10.31
C GLU A 623 26.68 -2.93 9.39
N TRP A 624 26.30 -2.62 8.14
CA TRP A 624 25.98 -3.60 7.08
C TRP A 624 26.63 -3.25 5.76
#